data_AF-A0A1C5BT94-F1
#
_entry.id   AF-A0A1C5BT94-F1
#
_cell.length_a   1.000
_cell.length_b   1.000
_cell.length_c   1.000
_cell.angle_alpha   90.00
_cell.angle_beta   90.00
_cell.angle_gamma   90.00
#
_symmetry.space_group_name_H-M   'P 1'
#
loop_
_entity.id
_entity.type
_entity.pdbx_description
1 polymer ?
#
loop_
_entity_poly.entity_id
_entity_poly.type
_entity_poly.pdbx_seq_one_letter_code
_entity_poly.pdbx_strand_id
1 'polypeptide(L)'
;MAARSGAGFGEAEVVGISSEHPVSAEQIYSALVALGAEPVLDPDLWPSGPQAEDRLRLMGALLATVELEITAATGSGEGLFEAFAEPAMGWMEKVGVDSPLASLLLSNRMQRTAVQLMGTDEEEPPPVGQAASMAAVVASADLLSAHLQAAQGDEEGARRALDRAEGSVADVLAGMHALRVAIGDVEA
;
A
#
# COMPACT_ATOMS: atom_id res chain seq x y z
N MET A 1 -30.65 19.67 25.65
CA MET A 1 -29.41 20.48 25.65
C MET A 1 -28.75 20.25 27.01
N ALA A 2 -27.67 19.51 27.21
CA ALA A 2 -26.71 18.85 26.33
C ALA A 2 -26.28 17.54 27.04
N ALA A 3 -26.14 16.45 26.29
CA ALA A 3 -25.38 15.28 26.73
C ALA A 3 -24.22 15.14 25.74
N ARG A 4 -23.01 15.25 26.26
CA ARG A 4 -21.76 15.21 25.50
C ARG A 4 -21.62 13.85 24.83
N SER A 5 -21.35 13.91 23.53
CA SER A 5 -20.93 12.81 22.67
C SER A 5 -19.83 12.02 23.37
N GLY A 6 -20.10 10.74 23.62
CA GLY A 6 -19.08 9.77 23.95
C GLY A 6 -18.22 9.60 22.70
N ALA A 7 -16.94 9.93 22.83
CA ALA A 7 -15.91 9.47 21.92
C ALA A 7 -15.87 7.94 22.00
N GLY A 8 -16.56 7.30 21.07
CA GLY A 8 -16.45 5.87 20.82
C GLY A 8 -15.66 5.68 19.54
N PHE A 9 -14.33 5.67 19.63
CA PHE A 9 -13.52 5.00 18.63
C PHE A 9 -13.81 3.51 18.76
N GLY A 10 -14.83 3.03 18.03
CA GLY A 10 -15.16 1.62 17.92
C GLY A 10 -14.05 0.92 17.15
N GLU A 11 -13.45 -0.06 17.81
CA GLU A 11 -12.26 -0.81 17.45
C GLU A 11 -12.31 -1.36 16.02
N ALA A 12 -11.25 -1.11 15.25
CA ALA A 12 -10.99 -1.80 14.00
C ALA A 12 -10.61 -3.26 14.31
N GLU A 13 -11.57 -4.18 14.22
CA GLU A 13 -11.31 -5.61 14.28
C GLU A 13 -10.63 -6.05 12.97
N VAL A 14 -9.33 -6.37 13.04
CA VAL A 14 -8.50 -6.79 11.91
C VAL A 14 -8.74 -8.27 11.60
N VAL A 15 -9.18 -8.60 10.37
CA VAL A 15 -9.44 -9.98 9.93
C VAL A 15 -8.42 -10.42 8.86
N GLY A 16 -7.76 -11.57 9.06
CA GLY A 16 -6.80 -12.22 8.14
C GLY A 16 -7.29 -13.57 7.56
N ILE A 17 -6.45 -14.25 6.75
CA ILE A 17 -6.82 -15.44 5.93
C ILE A 17 -6.15 -16.76 6.41
N SER A 18 -6.82 -17.92 6.27
CA SER A 18 -6.34 -19.29 6.62
C SER A 18 -6.70 -20.39 5.57
N SER A 19 -5.94 -21.49 5.41
CA SER A 19 -6.22 -22.59 4.43
C SER A 19 -5.92 -24.04 4.88
N GLU A 20 -6.53 -25.04 4.19
CA GLU A 20 -6.56 -26.48 4.55
C GLU A 20 -5.27 -27.28 4.28
N HIS A 21 -4.59 -27.09 3.14
CA HIS A 21 -3.24 -27.60 2.87
C HIS A 21 -2.32 -26.46 2.37
N PRO A 22 -1.82 -25.63 3.29
CA PRO A 22 -0.88 -24.52 3.06
C PRO A 22 0.22 -24.80 2.02
N VAL A 23 0.51 -23.87 1.07
CA VAL A 23 1.79 -23.88 0.33
C VAL A 23 2.87 -24.12 1.36
N SER A 24 3.58 -25.23 1.26
CA SER A 24 4.56 -25.51 2.30
C SER A 24 5.64 -24.46 2.13
N ALA A 25 6.14 -23.97 3.25
CA ALA A 25 7.23 -23.03 3.17
C ALA A 25 8.42 -23.61 2.42
N GLU A 26 8.61 -24.93 2.47
CA GLU A 26 9.72 -25.60 1.80
C GLU A 26 9.68 -25.41 0.29
N GLN A 27 8.47 -25.37 -0.24
CA GLN A 27 8.23 -25.10 -1.65
C GLN A 27 8.44 -23.63 -2.00
N ILE A 28 8.00 -22.67 -1.17
CA ILE A 28 8.18 -21.25 -1.46
C ILE A 28 9.64 -20.81 -1.28
N TYR A 29 10.33 -21.43 -0.32
CA TYR A 29 11.75 -21.31 -0.09
C TYR A 29 12.56 -21.76 -1.31
N SER A 30 12.26 -22.94 -1.86
CA SER A 30 12.91 -23.47 -3.07
C SER A 30 12.77 -22.52 -4.27
N ALA A 31 11.65 -21.83 -4.39
CA ALA A 31 11.41 -20.87 -5.47
C ALA A 31 12.26 -19.59 -5.32
N LEU A 32 12.43 -19.11 -4.10
CA LEU A 32 13.28 -17.98 -3.80
C LEU A 32 14.76 -18.34 -4.04
N VAL A 33 15.16 -19.58 -3.73
CA VAL A 33 16.50 -20.11 -4.06
C VAL A 33 16.81 -20.05 -5.56
N ALA A 34 15.88 -20.50 -6.39
CA ALA A 34 16.06 -20.54 -7.84
C ALA A 34 16.20 -19.15 -8.48
N LEU A 35 15.61 -18.11 -7.89
CA LEU A 35 15.73 -16.72 -8.36
C LEU A 35 17.08 -16.08 -8.00
N GLY A 36 18.01 -16.84 -7.43
CA GLY A 36 19.18 -16.27 -6.75
C GLY A 36 18.80 -15.43 -5.52
N ALA A 37 17.54 -15.50 -5.10
CA ALA A 37 16.97 -14.77 -4.00
C ALA A 37 16.65 -15.71 -2.84
N GLU A 38 17.50 -16.75 -2.68
CA GLU A 38 17.39 -17.74 -1.62
C GLU A 38 17.15 -17.03 -0.30
N PRO A 39 16.07 -17.35 0.43
CA PRO A 39 15.96 -16.92 1.80
C PRO A 39 17.05 -17.68 2.56
N VAL A 40 17.92 -17.06 3.37
CA VAL A 40 18.97 -17.82 4.08
C VAL A 40 18.34 -18.72 5.15
N LEU A 41 18.58 -20.04 5.10
CA LEU A 41 18.20 -20.94 6.21
C LEU A 41 19.25 -20.89 7.32
N ASP A 42 18.86 -20.48 8.52
CA ASP A 42 19.66 -20.69 9.73
C ASP A 42 19.45 -22.13 10.24
N PRO A 43 20.49 -22.97 10.32
CA PRO A 43 20.36 -24.36 10.75
C PRO A 43 19.87 -24.52 12.19
N ASP A 44 20.13 -23.55 13.06
CA ASP A 44 19.63 -23.57 14.44
C ASP A 44 18.12 -23.19 14.49
N LEU A 45 17.59 -22.51 13.46
CA LEU A 45 16.16 -22.10 13.32
C LEU A 45 15.33 -23.01 12.41
N TRP A 46 15.94 -23.57 11.38
CA TRP A 46 15.36 -24.55 10.45
C TRP A 46 16.26 -25.79 10.36
N PRO A 47 16.43 -26.54 11.46
CA PRO A 47 17.27 -27.75 11.49
C PRO A 47 16.79 -28.84 10.51
N SER A 48 15.57 -28.69 9.98
CA SER A 48 14.89 -29.60 9.06
C SER A 48 14.32 -28.92 7.80
N GLY A 49 14.64 -27.66 7.51
CA GLY A 49 14.05 -26.90 6.37
C GLY A 49 12.79 -26.07 6.71
N PRO A 50 12.15 -25.40 5.72
CA PRO A 50 11.07 -24.44 5.94
C PRO A 50 9.72 -25.07 6.27
N GLN A 51 8.98 -24.47 7.20
CA GLN A 51 7.82 -25.10 7.87
C GLN A 51 6.46 -24.49 7.47
N ALA A 52 5.34 -25.20 7.59
CA ALA A 52 4.02 -24.79 7.08
C ALA A 52 3.52 -23.38 7.53
N GLU A 53 3.99 -22.91 8.68
CA GLU A 53 3.77 -21.57 9.23
C GLU A 53 4.48 -20.43 8.49
N ASP A 54 5.60 -20.71 7.82
CA ASP A 54 6.37 -19.70 7.07
C ASP A 54 5.72 -19.33 5.72
N ARG A 55 4.56 -19.91 5.42
CA ARG A 55 3.89 -19.83 4.12
C ARG A 55 3.49 -18.42 3.67
N LEU A 56 2.69 -17.68 4.45
CA LEU A 56 2.23 -16.34 4.03
C LEU A 56 3.40 -15.36 3.92
N ARG A 57 4.43 -15.57 4.75
CA ARG A 57 5.68 -14.82 4.79
C ARG A 57 6.54 -15.08 3.56
N LEU A 58 6.64 -16.32 3.13
CA LEU A 58 7.38 -16.63 1.92
C LEU A 58 6.57 -16.25 0.67
N MET A 59 5.23 -16.26 0.74
CA MET A 59 4.36 -15.67 -0.29
C MET A 59 4.58 -14.14 -0.40
N GLY A 60 4.79 -13.45 0.71
CA GLY A 60 5.19 -12.04 0.79
C GLY A 60 6.66 -11.76 0.44
N ALA A 61 7.55 -12.74 0.57
CA ALA A 61 8.95 -12.61 0.21
C ALA A 61 9.15 -12.80 -1.30
N LEU A 62 8.46 -13.78 -1.87
CA LEU A 62 8.35 -13.91 -3.32
C LEU A 62 7.83 -12.60 -3.94
N LEU A 63 6.79 -12.02 -3.32
CA LEU A 63 6.18 -10.72 -3.62
C LEU A 63 7.20 -9.58 -3.83
N ALA A 64 8.04 -9.39 -2.82
CA ALA A 64 8.86 -8.20 -2.65
C ALA A 64 10.20 -8.37 -3.36
N THR A 65 10.72 -9.60 -3.37
CA THR A 65 11.96 -9.95 -4.07
C THR A 65 11.88 -9.57 -5.53
N VAL A 66 10.68 -9.62 -6.10
CA VAL A 66 10.51 -9.16 -7.46
C VAL A 66 10.04 -7.74 -7.60
N GLU A 67 9.37 -7.11 -6.63
CA GLU A 67 9.32 -5.63 -6.56
C GLU A 67 10.71 -4.97 -6.72
N LEU A 68 11.72 -5.65 -6.17
CA LEU A 68 13.11 -5.21 -6.05
C LEU A 68 14.00 -5.54 -7.25
N GLU A 69 13.89 -6.73 -7.83
CA GLU A 69 14.56 -7.01 -9.12
C GLU A 69 14.21 -5.92 -10.15
N ILE A 70 13.00 -5.42 -10.09
CA ILE A 70 12.52 -4.53 -11.12
C ILE A 70 12.85 -3.07 -10.84
N THR A 71 12.79 -2.62 -9.59
CA THR A 71 13.24 -1.26 -9.25
C THR A 71 14.75 -1.12 -9.47
N ALA A 72 15.51 -2.22 -9.34
CA ALA A 72 16.94 -2.26 -9.55
C ALA A 72 17.34 -2.16 -11.03
N ALA A 73 16.53 -2.67 -11.95
CA ALA A 73 16.76 -2.51 -13.38
C ALA A 73 16.41 -1.09 -13.90
N THR A 74 15.53 -0.35 -13.22
CA THR A 74 14.95 0.92 -13.73
C THR A 74 15.56 2.20 -13.16
N GLY A 75 16.69 2.10 -12.48
CA GLY A 75 17.50 3.25 -12.10
C GLY A 75 18.32 3.83 -13.25
N SER A 76 17.72 4.50 -14.23
CA SER A 76 18.42 5.51 -15.05
C SER A 76 17.44 6.50 -15.70
N GLY A 77 17.36 7.69 -15.09
CA GLY A 77 16.78 8.96 -15.56
C GLY A 77 15.93 9.00 -16.83
N GLU A 78 14.62 9.19 -16.65
CA GLU A 78 13.77 10.30 -17.15
C GLU A 78 12.33 9.98 -16.66
N GLY A 79 11.57 10.99 -16.23
CA GLY A 79 10.13 10.88 -15.87
C GLY A 79 9.72 9.85 -14.80
N LEU A 80 9.33 10.29 -13.60
CA LEU A 80 8.82 9.43 -12.51
C LEU A 80 7.68 8.47 -12.90
N PHE A 81 6.89 8.83 -13.92
CA PHE A 81 5.78 8.01 -14.42
C PHE A 81 6.26 6.89 -15.36
N GLU A 82 7.35 7.13 -16.11
CA GLU A 82 7.92 6.19 -17.09
C GLU A 82 8.78 5.12 -16.39
N ALA A 83 9.44 5.45 -15.28
CA ALA A 83 10.18 4.51 -14.43
C ALA A 83 9.30 3.64 -13.51
N PHE A 84 8.00 3.93 -13.40
CA PHE A 84 7.08 3.27 -12.46
C PHE A 84 6.33 2.07 -13.08
N ALA A 85 6.05 2.11 -14.38
CA ALA A 85 5.25 1.08 -15.05
C ALA A 85 5.89 -0.32 -14.97
N GLU A 86 7.22 -0.41 -15.12
CA GLU A 86 7.95 -1.69 -15.14
C GLU A 86 8.03 -2.34 -13.74
N PRO A 87 8.44 -1.64 -12.65
CA PRO A 87 8.40 -2.17 -11.28
C PRO A 87 7.01 -2.51 -10.77
N ALA A 88 6.00 -1.72 -11.15
CA ALA A 88 4.62 -2.05 -10.84
C ALA A 88 4.20 -3.36 -11.51
N MET A 89 4.57 -3.58 -12.78
CA MET A 89 4.23 -4.78 -13.53
C MET A 89 4.82 -6.06 -12.93
N GLY A 90 6.10 -6.12 -12.54
CA GLY A 90 6.62 -7.37 -11.98
C GLY A 90 6.41 -7.52 -10.46
N TRP A 91 6.10 -6.43 -9.76
CA TRP A 91 5.53 -6.59 -8.42
C TRP A 91 4.19 -7.31 -8.48
N MET A 92 3.29 -6.84 -9.35
CA MET A 92 2.05 -7.56 -9.66
C MET A 92 2.33 -9.00 -10.11
N GLU A 93 3.45 -9.27 -10.78
CA GLU A 93 3.84 -10.63 -11.18
C GLU A 93 4.14 -11.57 -10.00
N LYS A 94 4.53 -11.06 -8.83
CA LYS A 94 4.85 -11.92 -7.65
C LYS A 94 3.85 -11.89 -6.53
N VAL A 95 2.86 -11.02 -6.70
CA VAL A 95 1.69 -10.85 -5.87
C VAL A 95 0.43 -11.45 -6.48
N GLY A 96 0.25 -11.32 -7.79
CA GLY A 96 -1.00 -11.54 -8.54
C GLY A 96 -1.83 -10.25 -8.72
N VAL A 97 -2.45 -10.04 -9.89
CA VAL A 97 -3.04 -8.74 -10.33
C VAL A 97 -4.41 -8.43 -9.70
N ASP A 98 -5.25 -9.44 -9.43
CA ASP A 98 -6.63 -9.26 -8.94
C ASP A 98 -6.88 -10.01 -7.62
N SER A 99 -5.84 -10.25 -6.83
CA SER A 99 -5.96 -11.00 -5.59
C SER A 99 -6.56 -10.13 -4.49
N PRO A 100 -7.45 -10.65 -3.62
CA PRO A 100 -7.74 -10.00 -2.35
C PRO A 100 -6.46 -9.69 -1.56
N LEU A 101 -5.40 -10.52 -1.69
CA LEU A 101 -4.06 -10.20 -1.19
C LEU A 101 -3.44 -9.02 -1.92
N ALA A 102 -3.65 -8.86 -3.23
CA ALA A 102 -3.17 -7.70 -4.01
C ALA A 102 -3.91 -6.42 -3.67
N SER A 103 -5.25 -6.43 -3.63
CA SER A 103 -6.03 -5.29 -3.17
C SER A 103 -5.76 -4.98 -1.70
N LEU A 104 -5.50 -5.99 -0.87
CA LEU A 104 -5.04 -5.82 0.50
C LEU A 104 -3.63 -5.23 0.53
N LEU A 105 -2.69 -5.71 -0.29
CA LEU A 105 -1.33 -5.21 -0.35
C LEU A 105 -1.24 -3.83 -1.00
N LEU A 106 -2.11 -3.50 -1.96
CA LEU A 106 -2.24 -2.20 -2.61
C LEU A 106 -2.94 -1.22 -1.68
N SER A 107 -4.01 -1.63 -1.02
CA SER A 107 -4.63 -0.82 0.04
C SER A 107 -3.62 -0.57 1.16
N ASN A 108 -2.92 -1.61 1.62
CA ASN A 108 -1.82 -1.49 2.59
C ASN A 108 -0.68 -0.63 2.04
N ARG A 109 -0.35 -0.73 0.76
CA ARG A 109 0.72 0.05 0.12
C ARG A 109 0.34 1.51 0.02
N MET A 110 -0.86 1.84 -0.43
CA MET A 110 -1.37 3.21 -0.52
C MET A 110 -1.56 3.82 0.86
N GLN A 111 -2.17 3.10 1.80
CA GLN A 111 -2.27 3.53 3.19
C GLN A 111 -0.87 3.77 3.78
N ARG A 112 0.09 2.88 3.50
CA ARG A 112 1.50 3.08 3.88
C ARG A 112 2.12 4.29 3.18
N THR A 113 1.87 4.50 1.89
CA THR A 113 2.41 5.63 1.13
C THR A 113 1.82 6.96 1.63
N ALA A 114 0.53 7.00 1.97
CA ALA A 114 -0.10 8.16 2.57
C ALA A 114 0.56 8.50 3.93
N VAL A 115 0.82 7.47 4.75
CA VAL A 115 1.55 7.62 6.00
C VAL A 115 2.99 8.08 5.78
N GLN A 116 3.68 7.58 4.75
CA GLN A 116 5.04 8.03 4.40
C GLN A 116 5.07 9.49 3.96
N LEU A 117 4.01 9.98 3.33
CA LEU A 117 3.90 11.36 2.88
C LEU A 117 3.49 12.34 3.99
N MET A 118 2.93 11.88 5.11
CA MET A 118 2.63 12.76 6.25
C MET A 118 3.89 13.46 6.81
N GLY A 119 5.08 12.91 6.56
CA GLY A 119 6.30 13.37 7.22
C GLY A 119 6.31 13.00 8.70
N THR A 120 7.49 12.86 9.30
CA THR A 120 7.62 12.48 10.72
C THR A 120 8.18 13.59 11.59
N ASP A 121 8.50 14.74 11.01
CA ASP A 121 9.13 15.85 11.73
C ASP A 121 8.09 16.95 11.95
N GLU A 122 7.55 17.00 13.17
CA GLU A 122 6.48 17.93 13.56
C GLU A 122 6.99 19.38 13.73
N GLU A 123 8.32 19.59 13.71
CA GLU A 123 8.94 20.89 13.97
C GLU A 123 9.10 21.78 12.72
N GLU A 124 9.13 21.20 11.51
CA GLU A 124 9.22 21.95 10.25
C GLU A 124 7.88 21.91 9.50
N PRO A 125 7.35 23.04 8.99
CA PRO A 125 6.15 23.01 8.17
C PRO A 125 6.41 22.14 6.93
N PRO A 126 5.45 21.26 6.56
CA PRO A 126 5.64 20.36 5.44
C PRO A 126 5.87 21.14 4.15
N PRO A 127 6.83 20.74 3.28
CA PRO A 127 7.00 21.30 1.95
C PRO A 127 5.68 21.56 1.22
N VAL A 128 5.62 22.69 0.51
CA VAL A 128 4.44 23.05 -0.29
C VAL A 128 4.16 21.93 -1.29
N GLY A 129 2.90 21.45 -1.31
CA GLY A 129 2.47 20.33 -2.14
C GLY A 129 2.58 18.95 -1.47
N GLN A 130 3.22 18.83 -0.31
CA GLN A 130 3.27 17.56 0.43
C GLN A 130 1.88 17.15 0.93
N ALA A 131 1.13 18.07 1.54
CA ALA A 131 -0.25 17.80 1.95
C ALA A 131 -1.16 17.40 0.76
N ALA A 132 -0.95 18.03 -0.41
CA ALA A 132 -1.66 17.68 -1.64
C ALA A 132 -1.30 16.25 -2.11
N SER A 133 -0.02 15.90 -2.06
CA SER A 133 0.48 14.58 -2.44
C SER A 133 -0.06 13.50 -1.52
N MET A 134 -0.09 13.75 -0.22
CA MET A 134 -0.70 12.85 0.76
C MET A 134 -2.20 12.68 0.51
N ALA A 135 -2.93 13.79 0.36
CA ALA A 135 -4.36 13.78 0.08
C ALA A 135 -4.68 13.01 -1.21
N ALA A 136 -3.81 13.06 -2.22
CA ALA A 136 -3.97 12.28 -3.45
C ALA A 136 -3.87 10.76 -3.20
N VAL A 137 -2.96 10.33 -2.33
CA VAL A 137 -2.83 8.91 -1.97
C VAL A 137 -3.98 8.45 -1.09
N VAL A 138 -4.43 9.27 -0.13
CA VAL A 138 -5.60 8.97 0.71
C VAL A 138 -6.87 8.90 -0.14
N ALA A 139 -7.08 9.86 -1.04
CA ALA A 139 -8.18 9.84 -1.99
C ALA A 139 -8.16 8.54 -2.82
N SER A 140 -6.99 8.12 -3.28
CA SER A 140 -6.82 6.87 -4.04
C SER A 140 -7.15 5.63 -3.19
N ALA A 141 -6.72 5.59 -1.93
CA ALA A 141 -7.02 4.50 -1.01
C ALA A 141 -8.51 4.44 -0.64
N ASP A 142 -9.15 5.58 -0.39
CA ASP A 142 -10.58 5.66 -0.09
C ASP A 142 -11.44 5.35 -1.32
N LEU A 143 -11.04 5.77 -2.53
CA LEU A 143 -11.68 5.34 -3.77
C LEU A 143 -11.57 3.83 -3.99
N LEU A 144 -10.39 3.24 -3.72
CA LEU A 144 -10.25 1.78 -3.78
C LEU A 144 -11.12 1.09 -2.73
N SER A 145 -11.16 1.61 -1.49
CA SER A 145 -12.01 1.09 -0.43
C SER A 145 -13.50 1.17 -0.79
N ALA A 146 -13.95 2.31 -1.33
CA ALA A 146 -15.32 2.50 -1.81
C ALA A 146 -15.67 1.50 -2.90
N HIS A 147 -14.76 1.32 -3.86
CA HIS A 147 -14.91 0.34 -4.92
C HIS A 147 -15.04 -1.09 -4.34
N LEU A 148 -14.15 -1.49 -3.41
CA LEU A 148 -14.18 -2.82 -2.78
C LEU A 148 -15.46 -3.06 -1.96
N GLN A 149 -15.95 -2.04 -1.25
CA GLN A 149 -17.19 -2.11 -0.46
C GLN A 149 -18.44 -2.17 -1.35
N ALA A 150 -18.51 -1.32 -2.39
CA ALA A 150 -19.59 -1.37 -3.37
C ALA A 150 -19.64 -2.73 -4.09
N ALA A 151 -18.48 -3.27 -4.44
CA ALA A 151 -18.36 -4.60 -5.04
C ALA A 151 -18.85 -5.72 -4.11
N GLN A 152 -18.78 -5.53 -2.79
CA GLN A 152 -19.33 -6.44 -1.77
C GLN A 152 -20.83 -6.17 -1.47
N GLY A 153 -21.45 -5.19 -2.13
CA GLY A 153 -22.83 -4.78 -1.90
C GLY A 153 -23.03 -3.92 -0.64
N ASP A 154 -21.95 -3.48 0.01
CA ASP A 154 -22.00 -2.55 1.13
C ASP A 154 -22.13 -1.11 0.60
N GLU A 155 -23.33 -0.73 0.15
CA GLU A 155 -23.64 0.60 -0.39
C GLU A 155 -23.37 1.73 0.63
N GLU A 156 -23.56 1.45 1.91
CA GLU A 156 -23.34 2.43 2.98
C GLU A 156 -21.85 2.57 3.30
N GLY A 157 -21.08 1.48 3.26
CA GLY A 157 -19.62 1.52 3.27
C GLY A 157 -19.10 2.34 2.12
N ALA A 158 -19.54 2.01 0.90
CA ALA A 158 -19.13 2.70 -0.32
C ALA A 158 -19.40 4.20 -0.25
N ARG A 159 -20.59 4.61 0.21
CA ARG A 159 -20.94 6.02 0.39
C ARG A 159 -20.01 6.71 1.39
N ARG A 160 -19.78 6.11 2.56
CA ARG A 160 -18.85 6.64 3.56
C ARG A 160 -17.42 6.78 3.02
N ALA A 161 -16.98 5.85 2.18
CA ALA A 161 -15.66 5.89 1.56
C ALA A 161 -15.57 6.95 0.45
N LEU A 162 -16.64 7.14 -0.35
CA LEU A 162 -16.73 8.23 -1.32
C LEU A 162 -16.71 9.60 -0.65
N ASP A 163 -17.42 9.78 0.46
CA ASP A 163 -17.41 11.06 1.19
C ASP A 163 -16.00 11.45 1.66
N ARG A 164 -15.22 10.47 2.15
CA ARG A 164 -13.81 10.69 2.54
C ARG A 164 -12.91 10.97 1.33
N ALA A 165 -13.13 10.26 0.23
CA ALA A 165 -12.40 10.49 -1.02
C ALA A 165 -12.67 11.91 -1.57
N GLU A 166 -13.92 12.37 -1.57
CA GLU A 166 -14.30 13.72 -2.00
C GLU A 166 -13.63 14.80 -1.16
N GLY A 167 -13.61 14.64 0.17
CA GLY A 167 -12.88 15.54 1.07
C GLY A 167 -11.39 15.60 0.73
N SER A 168 -10.77 14.44 0.52
CA SER A 168 -9.35 14.35 0.15
C SER A 168 -9.07 14.97 -1.23
N VAL A 169 -9.97 14.82 -2.20
CA VAL A 169 -9.83 15.48 -3.53
C VAL A 169 -9.92 17.00 -3.41
N ALA A 170 -10.76 17.54 -2.53
CA ALA A 170 -10.79 18.97 -2.27
C ALA A 170 -9.44 19.46 -1.72
N ASP A 171 -8.84 18.72 -0.79
CA ASP A 171 -7.52 19.02 -0.24
C ASP A 171 -6.41 18.91 -1.31
N VAL A 172 -6.52 17.97 -2.26
CA VAL A 172 -5.63 17.91 -3.44
C VAL A 172 -5.73 19.18 -4.25
N LEU A 173 -6.93 19.63 -4.61
CA LEU A 173 -7.13 20.83 -5.44
C LEU A 173 -6.61 22.09 -4.75
N ALA A 174 -6.89 22.24 -3.46
CA ALA A 174 -6.40 23.36 -2.66
C ALA A 174 -4.86 23.34 -2.58
N GLY A 175 -4.27 22.19 -2.30
CA GLY A 175 -2.82 22.04 -2.22
C GLY A 175 -2.10 22.18 -3.56
N MET A 176 -2.71 21.74 -4.66
CA MET A 176 -2.21 21.99 -6.02
C MET A 176 -2.19 23.48 -6.33
N HIS A 177 -3.25 24.21 -5.97
CA HIS A 177 -3.29 25.65 -6.15
C HIS A 177 -2.20 26.35 -5.31
N ALA A 178 -2.05 25.98 -4.04
CA ALA A 178 -0.98 26.50 -3.18
C ALA A 178 0.42 26.24 -3.77
N LEU A 179 0.64 25.06 -4.36
CA LEU A 179 1.87 24.75 -5.07
C LEU A 179 2.09 25.62 -6.31
N ARG A 180 1.04 25.85 -7.11
CA ARG A 180 1.11 26.73 -8.29
C ARG A 180 1.45 28.18 -7.92
N VAL A 181 0.90 28.68 -6.81
CA VAL A 181 1.26 29.99 -6.25
C VAL A 181 2.74 29.99 -5.84
N ALA A 182 3.18 28.96 -5.11
CA ALA A 182 4.56 28.88 -4.62
C ALA A 182 5.61 28.81 -5.74
N ILE A 183 5.29 28.19 -6.87
CA ILE A 183 6.17 28.16 -8.06
C ILE A 183 5.99 29.37 -8.99
N GLY A 184 5.10 30.31 -8.66
CA GLY A 184 4.88 31.54 -9.44
C GLY A 184 4.10 31.35 -10.73
N ASP A 185 3.34 30.26 -10.87
CA ASP A 185 2.51 29.98 -12.05
C ASP A 185 1.16 30.71 -12.01
N VAL A 186 0.67 31.05 -10.81
CA VAL A 186 -0.57 31.82 -10.60
C VAL A 186 -0.39 32.86 -9.48
N GLU A 187 -1.12 33.96 -9.55
CA GLU A 187 -1.17 34.96 -8.47
C GLU A 187 -1.86 34.39 -7.21
N ALA A 188 -1.46 34.91 -6.05
CA ALA A 188 -1.94 34.49 -4.73
C ALA A 188 -3.31 35.07 -4.37
#